data_AF-A0A246E3E4-F1
#
_entry.id   AF-A0A246E3E4-F1
#
_cell.length_a   1.000
_cell.length_b   1.000
_cell.length_c   1.000
_cell.angle_alpha   90.00
_cell.angle_beta   90.00
_cell.angle_gamma   90.00
#
_symmetry.space_group_name_H-M   'P 1'
#
loop_
_entity.id
_entity.type
_entity.pdbx_description
1 polymer ?
#
loop_
_entity_poly.entity_id
_entity_poly.type
_entity_poly.pdbx_seq_one_letter_code
_entity_poly.pdbx_strand_id
1 'polypeptide(L)'
;DLLVINEGRLLAAVEMKSQVGPSFGNNFNNRTEEAIGTAHDLWTAYREGAFGKHPRPFVGWLMLVEDEAASRAPVRDSSPHFPVFPEFQGASYLKRYDVLCQRLVQEQLYTTAALMASPRSAAQTGEYC
;
A
#
# COMPACT_ATOMS: atom_id res chain seq x y z
N ASP A 1 -1.94 0.87 12.39
CA ASP A 1 -0.57 0.34 12.25
C ASP A 1 -0.23 -0.60 13.39
N LEU A 2 0.81 -1.43 13.21
CA LEU A 2 1.30 -2.41 14.18
C LEU A 2 2.82 -2.30 14.29
N LEU A 3 3.34 -2.31 15.52
CA LEU A 3 4.78 -2.41 15.80
C LEU A 3 5.02 -3.61 16.71
N VAL A 4 6.09 -4.36 16.44
CA VAL A 4 6.57 -5.43 17.30
C VAL A 4 7.96 -5.05 17.78
N ILE A 5 8.07 -4.82 19.08
CA ILE A 5 9.32 -4.47 19.75
C ILE A 5 9.60 -5.52 20.82
N ASN A 6 10.82 -6.05 20.83
CA ASN A 6 11.29 -6.95 21.88
C ASN A 6 12.67 -6.52 22.34
N GLU A 7 12.87 -6.40 23.67
CA GLU A 7 14.16 -5.99 24.26
C GLU A 7 14.75 -4.71 23.63
N GLY A 8 13.89 -3.74 23.34
CA GLY A 8 14.28 -2.47 22.71
C GLY A 8 14.60 -2.55 21.22
N ARG A 9 14.40 -3.71 20.57
CA ARG A 9 14.66 -3.92 19.14
C ARG A 9 13.36 -3.90 18.35
N LEU A 10 13.32 -3.13 17.28
CA LEU A 10 12.23 -3.18 16.31
C LEU A 10 12.35 -4.48 15.50
N LEU A 11 11.37 -5.37 15.66
CA LEU A 11 11.32 -6.65 14.94
C LEU A 11 10.41 -6.57 13.72
N ALA A 12 9.27 -5.89 13.84
CA ALA A 12 8.35 -5.70 12.73
C ALA A 12 7.60 -4.36 12.81
N ALA A 13 7.29 -3.80 11.65
CA ALA A 13 6.36 -2.69 11.49
C ALA A 13 5.40 -3.02 10.35
N VAL A 14 4.09 -2.91 10.58
CA VAL A 14 3.07 -3.09 9.55
C VAL A 14 2.21 -1.85 9.49
N GLU A 15 2.29 -1.16 8.37
CA GLU A 15 1.44 -0.02 8.05
C GLU A 15 0.11 -0.54 7.47
N MET A 16 -0.99 -0.06 8.03
CA MET A 16 -2.34 -0.47 7.64
C MET A 16 -3.14 0.76 7.22
N LYS A 17 -3.59 0.77 5.97
CA LYS A 17 -4.43 1.82 5.40
C LYS A 17 -5.75 1.23 4.95
N SER A 18 -6.78 2.08 4.98
CA SER A 18 -8.07 1.75 4.39
C SER A 18 -8.60 2.89 3.53
N GLN A 19 -9.43 2.55 2.55
CA GLN A 19 -10.07 3.49 1.65
C GLN A 19 -11.50 3.09 1.35
N VAL A 20 -12.41 4.02 1.56
CA VAL A 20 -13.85 3.93 1.30
C VAL A 20 -14.22 5.08 0.37
N GLY A 21 -15.20 4.90 -0.52
CA GLY A 21 -15.63 5.89 -1.50
C GLY A 21 -16.11 7.22 -0.90
N PRO A 22 -16.32 8.28 -1.70
CA PRO A 22 -16.44 8.24 -3.18
C PRO A 22 -15.16 8.60 -3.95
N SER A 23 -14.15 9.20 -3.31
CA SER A 23 -12.99 9.77 -4.01
C SER A 23 -11.84 8.78 -4.14
N PHE A 24 -11.95 7.82 -5.05
CA PHE A 24 -10.91 6.79 -5.19
C PHE A 24 -9.60 7.33 -5.77
N GLY A 25 -9.67 8.29 -6.69
CA GLY A 25 -8.50 8.84 -7.37
C GLY A 25 -7.55 9.63 -6.47
N ASN A 26 -8.07 10.64 -5.79
CA ASN A 26 -7.26 11.46 -4.89
C ASN A 26 -6.69 10.62 -3.75
N ASN A 27 -7.49 9.70 -3.20
CA ASN A 27 -7.02 8.82 -2.15
C ASN A 27 -5.94 7.85 -2.65
N PHE A 28 -6.07 7.28 -3.84
CA PHE A 28 -5.05 6.38 -4.41
C PHE A 28 -3.68 7.06 -4.53
N ASN A 29 -3.63 8.27 -5.11
CA ASN A 29 -2.38 9.00 -5.26
C ASN A 29 -1.76 9.33 -3.90
N ASN A 30 -2.55 9.87 -2.98
CA ASN A 30 -2.07 10.22 -1.64
C ASN A 30 -1.51 9.01 -0.87
N ARG A 31 -2.18 7.85 -0.92
CA ARG A 31 -1.71 6.63 -0.23
C ARG A 31 -0.48 6.01 -0.89
N THR A 32 -0.37 6.14 -2.21
CA THR A 32 0.81 5.70 -2.95
C THR A 32 2.03 6.52 -2.54
N GLU A 33 1.91 7.86 -2.56
CA GLU A 33 2.99 8.76 -2.15
C GLU A 33 3.38 8.56 -0.69
N GLU A 34 2.41 8.40 0.20
CA GLU A 34 2.64 8.15 1.63
C GLU A 34 3.39 6.84 1.86
N ALA A 35 3.01 5.74 1.19
CA ALA A 35 3.69 4.45 1.35
C ALA A 35 5.16 4.52 0.87
N ILE A 36 5.40 5.16 -0.28
CA ILE A 36 6.74 5.31 -0.84
C ILE A 36 7.60 6.21 0.08
N GLY A 37 7.06 7.37 0.48
CA GLY A 37 7.75 8.30 1.37
C GLY A 37 8.06 7.69 2.74
N THR A 38 7.08 7.02 3.35
CA THR A 38 7.24 6.34 4.66
C THR A 38 8.32 5.27 4.60
N ALA A 39 8.36 4.46 3.54
CA ALA A 39 9.40 3.46 3.37
C ALA A 39 10.80 4.11 3.25
N HIS A 40 10.91 5.19 2.47
CA HIS A 40 12.18 5.93 2.33
C HIS A 40 12.65 6.52 3.66
N ASP A 41 11.75 7.11 4.44
CA ASP A 41 12.06 7.67 5.75
C ASP A 41 12.49 6.59 6.73
N LEU A 42 11.77 5.46 6.77
CA LEU A 42 12.10 4.31 7.61
C LEU A 42 13.51 3.76 7.29
N TRP A 43 13.82 3.56 6.00
CA TRP A 43 15.12 3.02 5.61
C TRP A 43 16.25 4.03 5.75
N THR A 44 15.95 5.32 5.64
CA THR A 44 16.90 6.39 5.99
C THR A 44 17.21 6.34 7.48
N ALA A 45 16.19 6.31 8.35
CA ALA A 45 16.37 6.19 9.80
C ALA A 45 17.15 4.93 10.18
N TYR A 46 16.86 3.79 9.54
CA TYR A 46 17.62 2.55 9.73
C TYR A 46 19.09 2.69 9.33
N ARG A 47 19.38 3.29 8.16
CA ARG A 47 20.75 3.53 7.67
C ARG A 47 21.54 4.45 8.61
N GLU A 48 20.90 5.50 9.13
CA GLU A 48 21.51 6.42 10.10
C GLU A 48 21.63 5.84 11.51
N GLY A 49 21.19 4.59 11.73
CA GLY A 49 21.32 3.89 13.01
C GLY A 49 20.31 4.32 14.08
N ALA A 50 19.20 4.97 13.70
CA ALA A 50 18.17 5.44 14.63
C ALA A 50 17.51 4.31 15.42
N PHE A 51 17.52 3.08 14.89
CA PHE A 51 16.98 1.88 15.54
C PHE A 51 18.07 1.02 16.21
N GLY A 52 19.29 1.54 16.36
CA GLY A 52 20.45 0.77 16.82
C GLY A 52 21.03 -0.16 15.75
N LYS A 53 22.06 -0.93 16.11
CA LYS A 53 22.73 -1.88 15.20
C LYS A 53 22.05 -3.25 15.27
N HIS A 54 20.87 -3.35 14.68
CA HIS A 54 20.08 -4.58 14.60
C HIS A 54 19.82 -4.97 13.13
N PRO A 55 19.50 -6.24 12.85
CA PRO A 55 19.05 -6.64 11.51
C PRO A 55 17.85 -5.84 11.03
N ARG A 56 17.64 -5.78 9.71
CA ARG A 56 16.46 -5.10 9.13
C ARG A 56 15.18 -5.72 9.72
N PRO A 57 14.24 -4.90 10.24
CA PRO A 57 12.96 -5.40 10.70
C PRO A 57 12.13 -5.92 9.53
N PHE A 58 11.13 -6.74 9.83
CA PHE A 58 10.07 -7.05 8.89
C PHE A 58 9.20 -5.80 8.67
N VAL A 59 9.00 -5.39 7.43
CA VAL A 59 8.19 -4.20 7.11
C VAL A 59 7.04 -4.62 6.19
N GLY A 60 5.81 -4.45 6.65
CA GLY A 60 4.59 -4.81 5.93
C GLY A 60 3.77 -3.59 5.55
N TRP A 61 3.11 -3.65 4.40
CA TRP A 61 2.07 -2.70 4.01
C TRP A 61 0.77 -3.43 3.71
N LEU A 62 -0.34 -2.98 4.30
CA LEU A 62 -1.65 -3.54 4.04
C LEU A 62 -2.62 -2.44 3.64
N MET A 63 -3.30 -2.64 2.52
CA MET A 63 -4.33 -1.76 2.03
C MET A 63 -5.68 -2.47 1.99
N LEU A 64 -6.66 -1.94 2.69
CA LEU A 64 -8.05 -2.38 2.62
C LEU A 64 -8.88 -1.40 1.81
N VAL A 65 -9.46 -1.85 0.70
CA VAL A 65 -10.26 -0.99 -0.18
C VAL A 65 -11.71 -1.45 -0.14
N GLU A 66 -12.65 -0.50 -0.12
CA GLU A 66 -14.06 -0.79 -0.29
C GLU A 66 -14.29 -1.50 -1.62
N ASP A 67 -14.94 -2.65 -1.54
CA ASP A 67 -15.39 -3.40 -2.70
C ASP A 67 -16.69 -2.79 -3.24
N GLU A 68 -16.57 -1.96 -4.27
CA GLU A 68 -17.70 -1.34 -4.94
C GLU A 68 -17.45 -1.11 -6.44
N ALA A 69 -18.51 -0.73 -7.17
CA ALA A 69 -18.41 -0.49 -8.61
C ALA A 69 -17.34 0.55 -8.95
N ALA A 70 -17.20 1.61 -8.15
CA ALA A 70 -16.21 2.66 -8.39
C ALA A 70 -14.76 2.20 -8.17
N SER A 71 -14.51 1.28 -7.23
CA SER A 71 -13.15 0.76 -6.99
C SER A 71 -12.72 -0.28 -8.03
N ARG A 72 -13.70 -0.93 -8.68
CA ARG A 72 -13.51 -1.91 -9.77
C ARG A 72 -13.56 -1.30 -11.17
N ALA A 73 -14.08 -0.08 -11.33
CA ALA A 73 -14.23 0.57 -12.62
C ALA A 73 -12.85 0.89 -13.25
N PRO A 74 -12.69 0.71 -14.58
CA PRO A 74 -11.50 1.16 -15.31
C PRO A 74 -11.26 2.66 -15.13
N VAL A 75 -10.01 3.03 -14.86
CA VAL A 75 -9.60 4.44 -14.80
C VAL A 75 -9.19 4.90 -16.20
N ARG A 76 -9.66 6.08 -16.61
CA ARG A 76 -9.30 6.67 -17.91
C ARG A 76 -7.85 7.13 -17.90
N ASP A 77 -7.10 6.68 -18.90
CA ASP A 77 -5.73 7.12 -19.14
C ASP A 77 -5.68 8.22 -20.21
N SER A 78 -4.83 9.23 -19.99
CA SER A 78 -4.54 10.29 -20.97
C SER A 78 -3.04 10.47 -21.04
N SER A 79 -2.44 10.05 -22.16
CA SER A 79 -0.99 9.97 -22.29
C SER A 79 -0.50 10.61 -23.60
N PRO A 80 -0.46 11.95 -23.67
CA PRO A 80 -0.19 12.68 -24.91
C PRO A 80 1.27 12.61 -25.37
N HIS A 81 2.21 12.27 -24.46
CA HIS A 81 3.66 12.33 -24.74
C HIS A 81 4.31 10.95 -24.81
N PHE A 82 3.94 10.03 -23.91
CA PHE A 82 4.51 8.69 -23.83
C PHE A 82 3.39 7.68 -23.54
N PRO A 83 3.47 6.45 -24.07
CA PRO A 83 2.46 5.44 -23.80
C PRO A 83 2.44 5.06 -22.31
N VAL A 84 1.24 4.82 -21.78
CA VAL A 84 1.06 4.21 -20.47
C VAL A 84 1.50 2.74 -20.53
N PHE A 85 2.19 2.27 -19.48
CA PHE A 85 2.57 0.86 -19.37
C PHE A 85 1.34 -0.06 -19.43
N PRO A 86 1.44 -1.25 -20.07
CA PRO A 86 0.29 -2.13 -20.30
C PRO A 86 -0.52 -2.48 -19.05
N GLU A 87 0.13 -2.66 -17.90
CA GLU A 87 -0.52 -3.01 -16.64
C GLU A 87 -1.43 -1.92 -16.06
N PHE A 88 -1.30 -0.67 -16.54
CA PHE A 88 -2.16 0.44 -16.12
C PHE A 88 -3.28 0.76 -17.11
N GLN A 89 -3.19 0.26 -18.35
CA GLN A 89 -4.19 0.54 -19.39
C GLN A 89 -5.56 -0.02 -19.00
N GLY A 90 -6.51 0.87 -18.71
CA GLY A 90 -7.85 0.47 -18.25
C GLY A 90 -7.86 -0.20 -16.88
N ALA A 91 -6.78 -0.07 -16.10
CA ALA A 91 -6.70 -0.62 -14.76
C ALA A 91 -7.65 0.11 -13.81
N SER A 92 -8.37 -0.66 -12.99
CA SER A 92 -9.16 -0.13 -11.88
C SER A 92 -8.28 0.31 -10.71
N TYR A 93 -8.85 1.02 -9.72
CA TYR A 93 -8.08 1.38 -8.52
C TYR A 93 -7.60 0.16 -7.74
N LEU A 94 -8.41 -0.89 -7.65
CA LEU A 94 -7.96 -2.17 -7.09
C LEU A 94 -6.78 -2.75 -7.87
N LYS A 95 -6.83 -2.73 -9.20
CA LYS A 95 -5.71 -3.24 -10.01
C LYS A 95 -4.44 -2.38 -9.86
N ARG A 96 -4.60 -1.06 -9.74
CA ARG A 96 -3.48 -0.14 -9.51
C ARG A 96 -2.84 -0.36 -8.13
N TYR A 97 -3.63 -0.65 -7.09
CA TYR A 97 -3.11 -1.03 -5.77
C TYR A 97 -2.38 -2.39 -5.79
N ASP A 98 -2.88 -3.36 -6.55
CA ASP A 98 -2.19 -4.64 -6.75
C ASP A 98 -0.81 -4.43 -7.39
N VAL A 99 -0.75 -3.62 -8.46
CA VAL A 99 0.54 -3.26 -9.09
C VAL A 99 1.45 -2.52 -8.10
N LEU A 100 0.92 -1.61 -7.29
CA LEU A 100 1.69 -0.92 -6.25
C LEU A 100 2.28 -1.92 -5.25
N CYS A 101 1.49 -2.85 -4.71
CA CYS A 101 1.96 -3.87 -3.77
C CYS A 101 3.14 -4.67 -4.33
N GLN A 102 3.03 -5.09 -5.60
CA GLN A 102 4.10 -5.82 -6.27
C GLN A 102 5.38 -4.99 -6.39
N ARG A 103 5.26 -3.72 -6.80
CA ARG A 103 6.41 -2.81 -6.96
C ARG A 103 7.08 -2.48 -5.62
N LEU A 104 6.31 -2.21 -4.57
CA LEU A 104 6.84 -1.96 -3.22
C LEU A 104 7.73 -3.09 -2.71
N VAL A 105 7.37 -4.34 -3.00
CA VAL A 105 8.17 -5.53 -2.63
C VAL A 105 9.35 -5.73 -3.57
N GLN A 106 9.15 -5.60 -4.89
CA GLN A 106 10.23 -5.75 -5.88
C GLN A 106 11.35 -4.72 -5.69
N GLU A 107 11.00 -3.51 -5.27
CA GLU A 107 11.95 -2.42 -4.96
C GLU A 107 12.53 -2.51 -3.55
N GLN A 108 12.16 -3.54 -2.77
CA GLN A 108 12.61 -3.77 -1.40
C GLN A 108 12.29 -2.62 -0.42
N LEU A 109 11.26 -1.83 -0.74
CA LEU A 109 10.71 -0.81 0.16
C LEU A 109 9.95 -1.47 1.32
N TYR A 110 9.25 -2.56 1.04
CA TYR A 110 8.58 -3.39 2.03
C TYR A 110 9.02 -4.85 1.90
N THR A 111 9.03 -5.59 3.01
CA THR A 111 9.22 -7.05 3.00
C THR A 111 8.02 -7.75 2.36
N THR A 112 6.81 -7.27 2.64
CA THR A 112 5.58 -7.76 2.02
C THR A 112 4.57 -6.63 1.89
N ALA A 113 3.69 -6.75 0.89
CA ALA A 113 2.54 -5.88 0.73
C ALA A 113 1.30 -6.73 0.43
N ALA A 114 0.14 -6.30 0.93
CA ALA A 114 -1.13 -6.98 0.72
C ALA A 114 -2.24 -5.98 0.39
N LEU A 115 -3.10 -6.38 -0.55
CA LEU A 115 -4.33 -5.69 -0.89
C LEU A 115 -5.51 -6.59 -0.51
N MET A 116 -6.50 -6.04 0.17
CA MET A 116 -7.77 -6.69 0.47
C MET A 116 -8.91 -5.82 -0.04
N ALA A 117 -10.00 -6.47 -0.47
CA ALA A 117 -11.24 -5.80 -0.82
C ALA A 117 -12.38 -6.32 0.06
N SER A 118 -13.22 -5.41 0.54
CA SER A 118 -14.37 -5.81 1.37
C SER A 118 -15.53 -4.85 1.16
N PRO A 119 -16.77 -5.36 1.00
CA PRO A 119 -17.93 -4.50 0.85
C PRO A 119 -18.19 -3.77 2.16
N ARG A 120 -18.74 -2.56 2.10
CA ARG A 120 -19.03 -1.74 3.29
C ARG A 120 -19.89 -2.45 4.34
N SER A 121 -20.81 -3.31 3.90
CA SER A 121 -21.67 -4.12 4.76
C SER A 121 -20.89 -5.09 5.65
N ALA A 122 -19.69 -5.49 5.24
CA ALA A 122 -18.90 -6.46 5.97
C ALA A 122 -18.31 -5.93 7.28
N ALA A 123 -18.38 -4.61 7.54
CA ALA A 123 -18.14 -4.08 8.87
C ALA A 123 -19.03 -4.74 9.95
N GLN A 124 -20.18 -5.32 9.55
CA GLN A 124 -21.09 -6.04 10.45
C GLN A 124 -20.91 -7.56 10.43
N THR A 125 -20.44 -8.12 9.32
CA THR A 125 -20.38 -9.59 9.10
C THR A 125 -18.97 -10.17 9.26
N GLY A 126 -17.93 -9.35 9.12
CA GLY A 126 -16.54 -9.79 9.09
C GLY A 126 -16.12 -10.45 7.78
N GLU A 127 -16.90 -10.30 6.71
CA GLU A 127 -16.59 -10.86 5.39
C GLU A 127 -15.51 -10.05 4.64
N TYR A 128 -14.56 -10.73 4.04
CA TYR A 128 -13.52 -10.11 3.21
C TYR A 128 -13.04 -11.11 2.16
N CYS A 129 -12.55 -10.59 1.03
CA CYS A 129 -11.96 -11.36 -0.06
C CYS A 129 -10.58 -10.82 -0.42
#